data_AF-S7QGQ5-F1
#
_entry.id   AF-S7QGQ5-F1
#
_cell.length_a   1.000
_cell.length_b   1.000
_cell.length_c   1.000
_cell.angle_alpha   90.00
_cell.angle_beta   90.00
_cell.angle_gamma   90.00
#
_symmetry.space_group_name_H-M   'P 1'
#
loop_
_entity.id
_entity.type
_entity.pdbx_description
1 polymer ?
#
loop_
_entity_poly.entity_id
_entity_poly.type
_entity_poly.pdbx_seq_one_letter_code
_entity_poly.pdbx_strand_id
1 'polypeptide(L)'
;DGSAHPSNPDCEESRESSSSGGSEPEPSGRQLFCLEYEADSGEVTSVIVYQDDDPGRVSQEVSAHTPLDPPMQEALKLRIKEEIAKRQSRD
;
A
#
# COMPACT_ATOMS: atom_id res chain seq x y z
N ASP A 1 46.01 15.41 -32.43
CA ASP A 1 46.38 15.48 -31.01
C ASP A 1 45.26 16.24 -30.30
N GLY A 2 44.65 15.65 -29.28
CA GLY A 2 43.45 16.19 -28.61
C GLY A 2 42.37 15.13 -28.36
N SER A 3 42.36 14.62 -27.13
CA SER A 3 41.68 13.41 -26.63
C SER A 3 40.17 13.51 -26.39
N ALA A 4 39.49 12.34 -26.51
CA ALA A 4 38.40 11.72 -25.71
C ALA A 4 37.21 12.60 -25.24
N HIS A 5 35.96 12.14 -25.08
CA HIS A 5 35.41 10.93 -24.43
C HIS A 5 33.96 10.68 -24.95
N PRO A 6 33.40 9.46 -24.76
CA PRO A 6 32.24 8.95 -25.50
C PRO A 6 30.90 9.19 -24.76
N SER A 7 29.78 9.20 -25.48
CA SER A 7 28.46 8.95 -24.90
C SER A 7 27.68 7.99 -25.79
N ASN A 8 27.16 6.97 -25.12
CA ASN A 8 26.51 5.77 -25.63
C ASN A 8 25.12 6.06 -26.23
N PRO A 9 24.56 5.11 -27.01
CA PRO A 9 23.38 5.31 -27.84
C PRO A 9 22.12 5.48 -27.00
N ASP A 10 21.33 6.47 -27.40
CA ASP A 10 20.00 6.78 -26.90
C ASP A 10 19.08 5.57 -27.12
N CYS A 11 18.62 4.98 -26.02
CA CYS A 11 17.63 3.91 -25.97
C CYS A 11 16.25 4.55 -26.14
N GLU A 12 15.83 4.72 -27.40
CA GLU A 12 14.47 5.12 -27.74
C GLU A 12 13.61 3.87 -28.00
N GLU A 13 12.34 3.97 -27.60
CA GLU A 13 11.22 3.03 -27.72
C GLU A 13 11.11 2.08 -26.50
N SER A 14 10.04 2.09 -25.69
CA SER A 14 8.63 2.19 -26.09
C SER A 14 7.84 3.04 -25.09
N ARG A 15 7.14 4.01 -25.66
CA ARG A 15 6.01 4.71 -25.08
C ARG A 15 4.79 3.78 -25.25
N GLU A 16 3.74 4.04 -24.48
CA GLU A 16 2.43 3.39 -24.53
C GLU A 16 2.23 2.15 -23.62
N SER A 17 1.87 2.42 -22.36
CA SER A 17 0.60 1.91 -21.85
C SER A 17 -0.01 2.92 -20.89
N SER A 18 -0.91 3.75 -21.44
CA SER A 18 -2.00 4.29 -20.65
C SER A 18 -2.87 3.14 -20.19
N SER A 19 -2.88 2.86 -18.89
CA SER A 19 -4.03 2.24 -18.24
C SER A 19 -4.66 3.30 -17.35
N SER A 20 -5.71 3.93 -17.87
CA SER A 20 -6.67 4.67 -17.05
C SER A 20 -7.45 3.65 -16.22
N GLY A 21 -7.48 3.79 -14.90
CA GLY A 21 -8.38 2.98 -14.08
C GLY A 21 -7.99 2.89 -12.63
N GLY A 22 -8.13 4.01 -11.92
CA GLY A 22 -7.92 4.04 -10.47
C GLY A 22 -7.98 5.46 -9.95
N SER A 23 -9.03 6.22 -10.26
CA SER A 23 -9.38 7.34 -9.39
C SER A 23 -10.03 6.75 -8.14
N GLU A 24 -9.24 6.02 -7.35
CA GLU A 24 -9.52 5.97 -5.92
C GLU A 24 -9.36 7.42 -5.44
N PRO A 25 -10.30 7.95 -4.64
CA PRO A 25 -10.13 9.28 -4.09
C PRO A 25 -8.79 9.26 -3.35
N GLU A 26 -7.77 9.98 -3.83
CA GLU A 26 -6.51 10.19 -3.11
C GLU A 26 -6.93 10.59 -1.69
N PRO A 27 -6.85 9.66 -0.74
CA PRO A 27 -7.46 9.89 0.55
C PRO A 27 -6.64 10.99 1.18
N SER A 28 -7.33 12.01 1.67
CA SER A 28 -6.71 13.27 2.06
C SER A 28 -5.77 13.16 3.28
N GLY A 29 -5.51 11.93 3.75
CA GLY A 29 -4.64 11.60 4.87
C GLY A 29 -3.26 11.09 4.41
N ARG A 30 -2.25 11.30 5.26
CA ARG A 30 -0.91 10.75 5.04
C ARG A 30 -0.99 9.23 5.11
N GLN A 31 -0.64 8.55 4.02
CA GLN A 31 -0.47 7.09 4.01
C GLN A 31 0.57 6.73 5.07
N LEU A 32 0.18 5.89 6.02
CA LEU A 32 1.13 5.33 6.96
C LEU A 32 1.78 4.10 6.33
N PHE A 33 1.02 3.04 6.07
CA PHE A 33 1.59 1.77 5.61
C PHE A 33 0.65 1.02 4.68
N CYS A 34 1.22 0.15 3.85
CA CYS A 34 0.48 -0.89 3.14
C CYS A 34 0.47 -2.14 4.01
N LEU A 35 -0.71 -2.70 4.23
CA LEU A 35 -0.92 -3.96 4.89
C LEU A 35 -1.20 -5.01 3.82
N GLU A 36 -0.40 -6.06 3.81
CA GLU A 36 -0.56 -7.18 2.89
C GLU A 36 -0.95 -8.41 3.68
N TYR A 37 -2.04 -9.06 3.28
CA TYR A 37 -2.53 -10.30 3.85
C TYR A 37 -2.55 -11.37 2.78
N GLU A 38 -1.89 -12.50 3.04
CA GLU A 38 -1.96 -13.69 2.19
C GLU A 38 -2.92 -14.69 2.84
N ALA A 39 -4.00 -15.04 2.13
CA ALA A 39 -4.92 -16.08 2.54
C ALA A 39 -4.32 -17.47 2.33
N ASP A 40 -4.90 -18.50 2.96
CA ASP A 40 -4.49 -19.90 2.74
C ASP A 40 -4.63 -20.36 1.27
N SER A 41 -5.41 -19.64 0.47
CA SER A 41 -5.55 -19.82 -0.98
C SER A 41 -4.36 -19.29 -1.79
N GLY A 42 -3.45 -18.54 -1.15
CA GLY A 42 -2.38 -17.78 -1.80
C GLY A 42 -2.85 -16.43 -2.38
N GLU A 43 -4.10 -16.02 -2.12
CA GLU A 43 -4.59 -14.70 -2.53
C GLU A 43 -4.00 -13.62 -1.61
N VAL A 44 -3.32 -12.64 -2.21
CA VAL A 44 -2.77 -11.49 -1.49
C VAL A 44 -3.73 -10.32 -1.61
N THR A 45 -4.22 -9.85 -0.46
CA THR A 45 -5.04 -8.63 -0.32
C THR A 45 -4.18 -7.51 0.23
N SER A 46 -4.11 -6.38 -0.48
CA SER A 46 -3.38 -5.18 -0.05
C SER A 46 -4.34 -4.10 0.40
N VAL A 47 -4.10 -3.52 1.57
CA VAL A 47 -4.94 -2.46 2.17
C VAL A 47 -4.04 -1.31 2.59
N ILE A 48 -4.35 -0.12 2.09
CA ILE A 48 -3.59 1.08 2.46
C ILE A 48 -4.20 1.68 3.72
N VAL A 49 -3.39 1.86 4.76
CA VAL A 49 -3.80 2.48 6.03
C VAL A 49 -3.27 3.90 6.14
N TYR A 50 -4.16 4.82 6.49
CA TYR A 50 -3.90 6.26 6.64
C TYR A 50 -3.76 6.66 8.12
N GLN A 51 -3.18 7.84 8.36
CA GLN A 51 -2.86 8.34 9.72
C GLN A 51 -4.09 8.53 10.61
N ASP A 52 -5.22 8.89 10.01
CA ASP A 52 -6.48 9.18 10.69
C ASP A 52 -7.50 8.05 10.55
N ASP A 53 -7.07 6.90 10.01
CA ASP A 53 -7.96 5.76 9.86
C ASP A 53 -8.36 5.18 11.21
N ASP A 54 -9.63 4.80 11.31
CA ASP A 54 -10.11 4.02 12.43
C ASP A 54 -9.69 2.55 12.26
N PRO A 55 -8.92 1.97 13.21
CA PRO A 55 -8.44 0.59 13.09
C PRO A 55 -9.58 -0.44 13.04
N GLY A 56 -10.74 -0.12 13.61
CA GLY A 56 -11.93 -0.97 13.54
C GLY A 56 -12.61 -0.90 12.18
N ARG A 57 -12.71 0.29 11.57
CA ARG A 57 -13.23 0.47 10.22
C ARG A 57 -12.36 -0.22 9.19
N VAL A 58 -11.04 -0.05 9.27
CA VAL A 58 -10.09 -0.72 8.36
C VAL A 58 -10.19 -2.25 8.50
N SER A 59 -10.21 -2.80 9.72
CA SER A 59 -10.30 -4.25 9.89
C SER A 59 -11.63 -4.83 9.40
N GLN A 60 -12.71 -4.05 9.45
CA GLN A 60 -14.02 -4.43 8.92
C GLN A 60 -14.07 -4.34 7.39
N GLU A 61 -13.39 -3.36 6.80
CA GLU A 61 -13.24 -3.26 5.34
C GLU A 61 -12.43 -4.44 4.81
N VAL A 62 -11.31 -4.78 5.44
CA VAL A 62 -10.52 -5.97 5.08
C VAL A 62 -11.37 -7.24 5.18
N SER A 63 -12.16 -7.39 6.25
CA SER A 63 -13.00 -8.59 6.43
C SER A 63 -14.19 -8.67 5.46
N ALA A 64 -14.61 -7.54 4.89
CA ALA A 64 -15.63 -7.50 3.84
C ALA A 64 -15.07 -7.97 2.48
N HIS A 65 -13.80 -7.65 2.19
CA HIS A 65 -13.12 -8.10 0.97
C HIS A 65 -12.61 -9.53 1.07
N THR A 66 -12.06 -9.89 2.22
CA THR A 66 -11.43 -11.18 2.48
C THR A 66 -11.98 -11.68 3.81
N PRO A 67 -12.88 -12.68 3.83
CA PRO A 67 -13.49 -13.16 5.06
C PRO A 67 -12.42 -13.64 6.04
N LEU A 68 -12.11 -12.80 7.04
CA LEU A 68 -11.18 -13.12 8.10
C LEU A 68 -11.93 -13.76 9.26
N ASP A 69 -11.37 -14.81 9.85
CA ASP A 69 -11.88 -15.36 11.10
C ASP A 69 -11.86 -14.31 12.21
N PRO A 70 -12.80 -14.35 13.17
CA PRO A 70 -12.85 -13.40 14.30
C PRO A 70 -11.50 -13.16 15.01
N PRO A 71 -10.69 -14.18 15.35
CA PRO A 71 -9.36 -13.95 15.94
C PRO A 71 -8.39 -13.21 15.00
N MET A 72 -8.45 -13.47 13.70
CA MET A 72 -7.58 -12.83 12.70
C MET A 72 -7.97 -11.36 12.51
N GLN A 73 -9.27 -11.06 12.51
CA GLN A 73 -9.78 -9.69 12.45
C GLN A 73 -9.36 -8.87 13.68
N GLU A 74 -9.41 -9.46 14.88
CA GLU A 74 -8.93 -8.81 16.11
C GLU A 74 -7.43 -8.57 16.08
N ALA A 75 -6.64 -9.55 15.63
CA ALA A 75 -5.20 -9.41 15.46
C ALA A 75 -4.84 -8.30 14.45
N LEU A 76 -5.59 -8.21 13.35
CA LEU A 76 -5.44 -7.17 12.35
C LEU A 76 -5.72 -5.78 12.90
N LYS A 77 -6.86 -5.63 13.58
CA LYS A 77 -7.25 -4.38 14.26
C LYS A 77 -6.18 -3.94 15.25
N LEU A 78 -5.63 -4.88 16.03
CA LEU A 78 -4.56 -4.59 16.98
C LEU A 78 -3.28 -4.13 16.26
N ARG A 79 -2.87 -4.83 15.20
CA ARG A 79 -1.70 -4.49 14.39
C ARG A 79 -1.78 -3.08 13.82
N ILE A 80 -2.93 -2.74 13.25
CA ILE A 80 -3.20 -1.42 12.68
C ILE A 80 -3.10 -0.34 13.76
N LYS A 81 -3.74 -0.56 14.90
CA LYS A 81 -3.69 0.35 16.04
C LYS A 81 -2.27 0.60 16.55
N GLU A 82 -1.48 -0.46 16.71
CA GLU A 82 -0.09 -0.35 17.17
C GLU A 82 0.78 0.42 16.17
N GLU A 83 0.63 0.14 14.88
CA GLU A 83 1.41 0.79 13.82
C GLU A 83 1.04 2.28 13.67
N ILE A 84 -0.25 2.63 13.79
CA ILE A 84 -0.72 4.02 13.86
C ILE A 84 -0.11 4.73 15.07
N ALA A 85 -0.25 4.18 16.27
CA ALA A 85 0.25 4.78 17.50
C ALA A 85 1.79 4.97 17.48
N LYS A 86 2.52 3.98 16.96
CA LYS A 86 3.99 4.03 16.82
C LYS A 86 4.45 5.17 15.92
N ARG A 87 3.69 5.48 14.87
CA ARG A 87 4.04 6.53 13.91
C ARG A 87 3.57 7.91 14.37
N GLN A 88 2.42 7.99 15.01
CA GLN A 88 1.91 9.23 15.64
C GLN A 88 2.79 9.70 16.80
N SER A 89 3.45 8.78 17.51
CA SER A 89 4.37 9.14 18.62
C SER A 89 5.73 9.67 18.15
N ARG A 90 5.97 9.71 16.83
CA ARG A 90 7.26 10.08 16.23
C ARG A 90 7.23 11.47 15.58
N ASP A 91 6.11 12.19 15.69
CA ASP A 91 5.94 13.60 15.32
C ASP A 91 6.29 14.54 16.51
#